data_AF-A0A4V3A671-F1
#
_entry.id   AF-A0A4V3A671-F1
#
_cell.length_a   1.000
_cell.length_b   1.000
_cell.length_c   1.000
_cell.angle_alpha   90.00
_cell.angle_beta   90.00
_cell.angle_gamma   90.00
#
_symmetry.space_group_name_H-M   'P 1'
#
loop_
_entity.id
_entity.type
_entity.pdbx_description
1 polymer ?
#
loop_
_entity_poly.entity_id
_entity_poly.type
_entity_poly.pdbx_seq_one_letter_code
_entity_poly.pdbx_strand_id
1 'polypeptide(L)'
;MEVAATLNIALQGVAIFLMSPLASQTLGVWLHAPTGCWNLEDLIGHDCYVVAASAFCYHMIIRLDEDRLIRRFKLHVELPATLCLPIMLVLFIIGNSANVYHDDFFRVVADISLTAYWIVLCGTLMYLLGYSIYSLIPMWRDRPSIRGLCSSYMLAAGFGLVACVVRIATTLLPPEMQDSAAASLPVWFFACSCGLGFAAISAHSWMEKNRLTGRVY
;
A
#
# COMPACT_ATOMS: atom_id res chain seq x y z
N MET A 1 -7.80 18.59 3.68
CA MET A 1 -8.50 17.33 3.31
C MET A 1 -8.01 16.76 1.98
N GLU A 2 -7.93 17.55 0.91
CA GLU A 2 -7.47 17.08 -0.40
C GLU A 2 -6.02 16.57 -0.40
N VAL A 3 -5.12 17.21 0.35
CA VAL A 3 -3.71 16.83 0.45
C VAL A 3 -3.52 15.36 0.83
N ALA A 4 -4.29 14.82 1.78
CA ALA A 4 -4.14 13.42 2.22
C ALA A 4 -4.63 12.42 1.16
N ALA A 5 -5.72 12.73 0.45
CA ALA A 5 -6.22 11.89 -0.63
C ALA A 5 -5.28 11.93 -1.85
N THR A 6 -4.77 13.11 -2.20
CA THR A 6 -3.76 13.29 -3.26
C THR A 6 -2.46 12.58 -2.91
N LEU A 7 -1.98 12.72 -1.68
CA LEU A 7 -0.76 12.07 -1.20
C LEU A 7 -0.89 10.54 -1.26
N ASN A 8 -2.04 10.00 -0.83
CA ASN A 8 -2.33 8.57 -0.94
C ASN A 8 -2.17 8.08 -2.39
N ILE A 9 -2.87 8.68 -3.35
CA ILE A 9 -2.85 8.22 -4.74
C ILE A 9 -1.47 8.43 -5.37
N ALA A 10 -0.83 9.55 -5.09
CA ALA A 10 0.52 9.83 -5.59
C ALA A 10 1.51 8.77 -5.11
N LEU A 11 1.50 8.44 -3.82
CA LEU A 11 2.39 7.43 -3.25
C LEU A 11 2.06 6.01 -3.73
N GLN A 12 0.80 5.65 -3.94
CA GLN A 12 0.47 4.37 -4.57
C GLN A 12 0.94 4.30 -6.02
N GLY A 13 0.80 5.39 -6.78
CA GLY A 13 1.33 5.45 -8.16
C GLY A 13 2.84 5.31 -8.21
N VAL A 14 3.54 6.00 -7.30
CA VAL A 14 5.00 5.88 -7.13
C VAL A 14 5.38 4.45 -6.74
N ALA A 15 4.66 3.83 -5.79
CA ALA A 15 4.91 2.46 -5.37
C ALA A 15 4.78 1.47 -6.53
N ILE A 16 3.67 1.52 -7.27
CA ILE A 16 3.43 0.66 -8.44
C ILE A 16 4.52 0.85 -9.50
N PHE A 17 4.93 2.09 -9.75
CA PHE A 17 6.00 2.37 -10.70
C PHE A 17 7.34 1.78 -10.24
N LEU A 18 7.74 2.03 -8.99
CA LEU A 18 9.01 1.56 -8.43
C LEU A 18 9.11 0.05 -8.38
N MET A 19 7.99 -0.64 -8.15
CA MET A 19 7.95 -2.11 -8.10
C MET A 19 7.81 -2.74 -9.49
N SER A 20 7.69 -1.95 -10.56
CA SER A 20 7.52 -2.49 -11.91
C SER A 20 8.82 -3.04 -12.47
N PRO A 21 8.76 -4.06 -13.36
CA PRO A 21 9.96 -4.59 -14.02
C PRO A 21 10.81 -3.54 -14.74
N LEU A 22 10.15 -2.51 -15.28
CA LEU A 22 10.85 -1.40 -15.93
C LEU A 22 11.73 -0.63 -14.94
N ALA A 23 11.25 -0.41 -13.72
CA ALA A 23 12.02 0.27 -12.68
C ALA A 23 13.15 -0.62 -12.18
N SER A 24 12.93 -1.91 -11.96
CA SER A 24 13.99 -2.83 -11.51
C SER A 24 15.14 -2.94 -12.51
N GLN A 25 14.82 -3.05 -13.81
CA GLN A 25 15.81 -3.12 -14.89
C GLN A 25 16.59 -1.80 -15.10
N THR A 26 16.11 -0.67 -14.59
CA THR A 26 16.71 0.65 -14.81
C THR A 26 17.17 1.30 -13.51
N LEU A 27 16.21 1.78 -12.70
CA LEU A 27 16.45 2.39 -11.42
C LEU A 27 17.08 1.41 -10.41
N GLY A 28 16.64 0.16 -10.39
CA GLY A 28 17.20 -0.86 -9.50
C GLY A 28 18.67 -1.14 -9.76
N VAL A 29 19.05 -1.30 -11.03
CA VAL A 29 20.46 -1.41 -11.44
C VAL A 29 21.26 -0.16 -11.06
N TRP A 30 20.68 1.03 -11.27
CA TRP A 30 21.31 2.30 -10.90
C TRP A 30 21.52 2.43 -9.38
N LEU A 31 20.55 1.99 -8.57
CA LEU A 31 20.63 1.98 -7.10
C LEU A 31 21.60 0.93 -6.57
N HIS A 32 21.66 -0.25 -7.21
CA HIS A 32 22.60 -1.31 -6.84
C HIS A 32 24.05 -0.87 -7.02
N ALA A 33 24.39 -0.13 -8.10
CA ALA A 33 25.76 0.27 -8.38
C ALA A 33 26.50 0.96 -7.20
N PRO A 34 25.91 1.94 -6.49
CA PRO A 34 26.52 2.54 -5.30
C PRO A 34 26.22 1.80 -3.98
N THR A 35 25.12 1.05 -3.87
CA THR A 35 24.70 0.46 -2.58
C THR A 35 25.10 -1.00 -2.39
N GLY A 36 25.29 -1.74 -3.49
CA GLY A 36 25.45 -3.20 -3.49
C GLY A 36 24.17 -3.97 -3.16
N CYS A 37 23.02 -3.30 -3.03
CA CYS A 37 21.75 -3.93 -2.70
C CYS A 37 20.84 -3.99 -3.93
N TRP A 38 20.36 -5.19 -4.27
CA TRP A 38 19.33 -5.38 -5.28
C TRP A 38 17.95 -5.03 -4.73
N ASN A 39 17.00 -4.69 -5.62
CA ASN A 39 15.59 -4.44 -5.31
C ASN A 39 15.33 -3.29 -4.31
N LEU A 40 16.25 -2.33 -4.21
CA LEU A 40 16.12 -1.20 -3.27
C LEU A 40 14.95 -0.27 -3.66
N GLU A 41 14.68 -0.16 -4.96
CA GLU A 41 13.50 0.49 -5.52
C GLU A 41 12.20 -0.14 -5.00
N ASP A 42 12.14 -1.47 -4.87
CA ASP A 42 10.99 -2.16 -4.32
C ASP A 42 10.81 -1.84 -2.84
N LEU A 43 11.90 -1.81 -2.05
CA LEU A 43 11.81 -1.40 -0.64
C LEU A 43 11.21 0.01 -0.51
N ILE A 44 11.69 0.96 -1.32
CA ILE A 44 11.16 2.33 -1.35
C ILE A 44 9.68 2.32 -1.81
N GLY A 45 9.32 1.48 -2.78
CA GLY A 45 7.94 1.29 -3.21
C GLY A 45 7.03 0.79 -2.09
N HIS A 46 7.48 -0.20 -1.32
CA HIS A 46 6.75 -0.71 -0.17
C HIS A 46 6.60 0.33 0.95
N ASP A 47 7.65 1.12 1.22
CA ASP A 47 7.58 2.25 2.14
C ASP A 47 6.54 3.28 1.68
N CYS A 48 6.50 3.60 0.38
CA CYS A 48 5.47 4.45 -0.21
C CYS A 48 4.07 3.87 0.01
N TYR A 49 3.87 2.55 -0.10
CA TYR A 49 2.59 1.91 0.19
C TYR A 49 2.17 2.06 1.66
N VAL A 50 3.09 1.89 2.61
CA VAL A 50 2.80 2.08 4.04
C VAL A 50 2.38 3.53 4.32
N VAL A 51 3.11 4.50 3.77
CA VAL A 51 2.79 5.92 3.95
C VAL A 51 1.47 6.28 3.24
N ALA A 52 1.19 5.70 2.07
CA ALA A 52 -0.08 5.87 1.37
C ALA A 52 -1.27 5.36 2.20
N ALA A 53 -1.13 4.18 2.80
CA ALA A 53 -2.14 3.61 3.69
C ALA A 53 -2.34 4.47 4.94
N SER A 54 -1.27 5.01 5.52
CA SER A 54 -1.36 5.96 6.64
C SER A 54 -2.06 7.27 6.25
N ALA A 55 -1.79 7.81 5.06
CA ALA A 55 -2.47 8.98 4.53
C ALA A 55 -3.96 8.71 4.29
N PHE A 56 -4.32 7.50 3.84
CA PHE A 56 -5.71 7.06 3.74
C PHE A 56 -6.39 7.00 5.11
N CYS A 57 -5.77 6.35 6.10
CA CYS A 57 -6.25 6.30 7.48
C CYS A 57 -6.52 7.71 7.99
N TYR A 58 -5.54 8.62 7.85
CA TYR A 58 -5.66 10.02 8.24
C TYR A 58 -6.87 10.71 7.57
N HIS A 59 -7.03 10.52 6.25
CA HIS A 59 -8.14 11.08 5.51
C HIS A 59 -9.51 10.58 6.01
N MET A 60 -9.60 9.34 6.52
CA MET A 60 -10.83 8.78 7.07
C MET A 60 -11.09 9.25 8.50
N ILE A 61 -10.09 9.22 9.39
CA ILE A 61 -10.26 9.55 10.81
C ILE A 61 -10.43 11.04 11.06
N ILE A 62 -10.03 11.93 10.14
CA ILE A 62 -10.23 13.39 10.27
C ILE A 62 -11.70 13.82 10.36
N ARG A 63 -12.60 12.89 10.07
CA ARG A 63 -14.05 13.12 10.18
C ARG A 63 -14.59 12.78 11.57
N LEU A 64 -13.71 12.39 12.50
CA LEU A 64 -13.99 12.07 13.91
C LEU A 64 -13.45 13.22 14.80
N ASP A 65 -14.01 13.35 16.00
CA ASP A 65 -13.68 14.35 17.06
C ASP A 65 -12.17 14.70 17.19
N GLU A 66 -11.84 16.00 17.16
CA GLU A 66 -10.48 16.55 16.99
C GLU A 66 -9.51 16.17 18.12
N ASP A 67 -9.94 16.20 19.38
CA ASP A 67 -9.05 15.90 20.51
C ASP A 67 -8.65 14.41 20.57
N ARG A 68 -9.58 13.54 20.20
CA ARG A 68 -9.34 12.09 20.13
C ARG A 68 -8.56 11.70 18.87
N LEU A 69 -8.57 12.54 17.85
CA LEU A 69 -7.92 12.30 16.57
C LEU A 69 -6.40 12.22 16.70
N ILE A 70 -5.76 13.20 17.35
CA ILE A 70 -4.29 13.25 17.44
C ILE A 70 -3.78 11.99 18.14
N ARG A 71 -4.41 11.62 19.26
CA ARG A 71 -4.05 10.41 20.01
C ARG A 71 -4.27 9.13 19.21
N ARG A 72 -5.40 9.01 18.49
CA ARG A 72 -5.70 7.84 17.66
C ARG A 72 -4.72 7.72 16.50
N PHE A 73 -4.44 8.82 15.80
CA PHE A 73 -3.47 8.84 14.73
C PHE A 73 -2.08 8.40 15.20
N LYS A 74 -1.57 8.99 16.29
CA LYS A 74 -0.26 8.63 16.84
C LYS A 74 -0.15 7.15 17.19
N LEU A 75 -1.17 6.60 17.85
CA LEU A 75 -1.13 5.23 18.36
C LEU A 75 -1.46 4.17 17.30
N HIS A 76 -2.41 4.43 16.39
CA HIS A 76 -2.96 3.42 15.48
C HIS A 76 -2.54 3.64 14.02
N VAL A 77 -1.81 4.70 13.71
CA VAL A 77 -1.39 4.99 12.33
C VAL A 77 0.11 5.29 12.27
N GLU A 78 0.56 6.28 13.02
CA GLU A 78 1.96 6.72 13.02
C GLU A 78 2.87 5.64 13.61
N LEU A 79 2.63 5.21 14.85
CA LEU A 79 3.49 4.24 15.52
C LEU A 79 3.66 2.92 14.75
N PRO A 80 2.59 2.26 14.25
CA PRO A 80 2.75 1.06 13.43
C PRO A 80 3.59 1.30 12.17
N ALA A 81 3.33 2.39 11.44
CA ALA A 81 4.09 2.73 10.24
C ALA A 81 5.56 3.05 10.55
N THR A 82 5.83 3.81 11.62
CA THR A 82 7.18 4.18 12.06
C THR A 82 8.00 2.98 12.50
N LEU A 83 7.37 1.95 13.08
CA LEU A 83 8.06 0.69 13.41
C LEU A 83 8.25 -0.21 12.19
N CYS A 84 7.26 -0.25 11.30
CA CYS A 84 7.27 -1.10 10.10
C CYS A 84 8.49 -0.81 9.21
N LEU A 85 8.75 0.47 8.91
CA LEU A 85 9.82 0.93 8.00
C LEU A 85 11.22 0.43 8.42
N PRO A 86 11.73 0.70 9.64
CA PRO A 86 13.07 0.24 10.04
C PRO A 86 13.14 -1.28 10.19
N ILE A 87 12.06 -1.95 10.62
CA ILE A 87 12.04 -3.41 10.71
C ILE A 87 12.15 -4.02 9.31
N MET A 88 11.38 -3.50 8.34
CA MET A 88 11.47 -3.90 6.94
C MET A 88 12.88 -3.70 6.39
N LEU A 89 13.50 -2.55 6.63
CA LEU A 89 14.87 -2.26 6.18
C LEU A 89 15.87 -3.30 6.71
N VAL A 90 15.81 -3.64 8.01
CA VAL A 90 16.70 -4.65 8.59
C VAL A 90 16.49 -6.02 7.95
N LEU A 91 15.23 -6.47 7.84
CA LEU A 91 14.89 -7.77 7.25
C LEU A 91 15.27 -7.86 5.77
N PHE A 92 15.15 -6.74 5.06
CA PHE A 92 15.54 -6.62 3.66
C PHE A 92 17.05 -6.80 3.47
N ILE A 93 17.86 -6.09 4.26
CA ILE A 93 19.33 -6.09 4.13
C ILE A 93 19.91 -7.48 4.44
N ILE A 94 19.39 -8.18 5.46
CA ILE A 94 19.93 -9.47 5.89
C ILE A 94 19.39 -10.67 5.09
N GLY A 95 18.38 -10.46 4.23
CA GLY A 95 17.67 -11.52 3.53
C GLY A 95 18.00 -11.63 2.05
N ASN A 96 17.30 -12.51 1.35
CA ASN A 96 17.42 -12.65 -0.11
C ASN A 96 17.05 -11.36 -0.86
N SER A 97 16.28 -10.47 -0.23
CA SER A 97 15.82 -9.22 -0.82
C SER A 97 16.94 -8.32 -1.33
N ALA A 98 18.03 -8.15 -0.57
CA ALA A 98 19.16 -7.33 -1.02
C ALA A 98 20.16 -8.11 -1.88
N ASN A 99 20.16 -9.44 -1.81
CA ASN A 99 21.22 -10.29 -2.35
C ASN A 99 20.87 -10.96 -3.69
N VAL A 100 19.58 -11.13 -3.99
CA VAL A 100 19.10 -11.82 -5.19
C VAL A 100 18.32 -10.84 -6.06
N TYR A 101 18.84 -10.58 -7.26
CA TYR A 101 18.15 -9.76 -8.25
C TYR A 101 16.93 -10.48 -8.83
N HIS A 102 15.82 -9.76 -8.99
CA HIS A 102 14.70 -10.21 -9.80
C HIS A 102 13.94 -9.01 -10.39
N ASP A 103 13.47 -9.10 -11.63
CA ASP A 103 12.67 -8.04 -12.28
C ASP A 103 11.27 -7.84 -11.65
N ASP A 104 10.88 -8.75 -10.77
CA ASP A 104 9.58 -8.75 -10.08
C ASP A 104 9.85 -9.26 -8.68
N PHE A 105 9.94 -8.34 -7.72
CA PHE A 105 10.36 -8.67 -6.36
C PHE A 105 9.45 -9.71 -5.68
N PHE A 106 8.20 -9.82 -6.11
CA PHE A 106 7.27 -10.84 -5.64
C PHE A 106 7.68 -12.28 -5.99
N ARG A 107 8.64 -12.46 -6.90
CA ARG A 107 9.16 -13.76 -7.33
C ARG A 107 10.49 -14.11 -6.68
N VAL A 108 11.07 -13.20 -5.88
CA VAL A 108 12.25 -13.52 -5.08
C VAL A 108 11.87 -14.60 -4.08
N VAL A 109 12.56 -15.74 -4.14
CA VAL A 109 12.32 -16.88 -3.25
C VAL A 109 12.55 -16.45 -1.81
N ALA A 110 11.50 -16.58 -1.00
CA ALA A 110 11.49 -16.12 0.37
C ALA A 110 12.35 -17.03 1.27
N ASP A 111 13.44 -16.46 1.79
CA ASP A 111 14.12 -17.00 2.95
C ASP A 111 13.36 -16.60 4.24
N ILE A 112 13.90 -16.95 5.40
CA ILE A 112 13.27 -16.63 6.70
C ILE A 112 13.11 -15.11 6.86
N SER A 113 14.14 -14.35 6.47
CA SER A 113 14.16 -12.89 6.57
C SER A 113 13.13 -12.26 5.64
N LEU A 114 13.06 -12.67 4.37
CA LEU A 114 12.06 -12.17 3.43
C LEU A 114 10.63 -12.62 3.79
N THR A 115 10.46 -13.80 4.36
CA THR A 115 9.15 -14.23 4.90
C THR A 115 8.71 -13.31 6.04
N ALA A 116 9.60 -13.02 6.98
CA ALA A 116 9.32 -12.07 8.06
C ALA A 116 9.05 -10.65 7.52
N TYR A 117 9.79 -10.21 6.50
CA TYR A 117 9.57 -8.94 5.81
C TYR A 117 8.14 -8.83 5.29
N TRP A 118 7.67 -9.85 4.56
CA TRP A 118 6.32 -9.87 4.02
C TRP A 118 5.26 -9.90 5.12
N ILE A 119 5.47 -10.66 6.20
CA ILE A 119 4.56 -10.67 7.35
C ILE A 119 4.45 -9.28 7.99
N VAL A 120 5.57 -8.57 8.19
CA VAL A 120 5.59 -7.23 8.78
C VAL A 120 4.90 -6.22 7.87
N LEU A 121 5.27 -6.18 6.59
CA LEU A 121 4.70 -5.26 5.60
C LEU A 121 3.20 -5.52 5.40
N CYS A 122 2.84 -6.74 5.01
CA CYS A 122 1.45 -7.10 4.74
C CYS A 122 0.59 -7.03 6.00
N GLY A 123 1.12 -7.44 7.16
CA GLY A 123 0.43 -7.31 8.44
C GLY A 123 0.13 -5.85 8.79
N THR A 124 1.09 -4.95 8.59
CA THR A 124 0.91 -3.50 8.82
C THR A 124 -0.10 -2.92 7.85
N LEU A 125 0.02 -3.21 6.56
CA LEU A 125 -0.95 -2.74 5.54
C LEU A 125 -2.36 -3.26 5.83
N MET A 126 -2.50 -4.54 6.20
CA MET A 126 -3.78 -5.12 6.57
C MET A 126 -4.39 -4.42 7.79
N TYR A 127 -3.57 -4.13 8.80
CA TYR A 127 -4.01 -3.39 9.97
C TYR A 127 -4.49 -1.98 9.62
N LEU A 128 -3.72 -1.21 8.84
CA LEU A 128 -4.07 0.16 8.44
C LEU A 128 -5.33 0.20 7.56
N LEU A 129 -5.40 -0.66 6.55
CA LEU A 129 -6.57 -0.76 5.67
C LEU A 129 -7.81 -1.24 6.43
N GLY A 130 -7.66 -2.23 7.31
CA GLY A 130 -8.74 -2.71 8.19
C GLY A 130 -9.24 -1.62 9.13
N TYR A 131 -8.32 -0.84 9.72
CA TYR A 131 -8.67 0.29 10.58
C TYR A 131 -9.39 1.42 9.81
N SER A 132 -9.00 1.65 8.56
CA SER A 132 -9.69 2.59 7.67
C SER A 132 -11.11 2.14 7.34
N ILE A 133 -11.29 0.86 7.01
CA ILE A 133 -12.61 0.25 6.80
C ILE A 133 -13.46 0.39 8.06
N TYR A 134 -12.91 0.05 9.23
CA TYR A 134 -13.60 0.20 10.51
C TYR A 134 -14.06 1.64 10.76
N SER A 135 -13.22 2.62 10.45
CA SER A 135 -13.53 4.05 10.58
C SER A 135 -14.62 4.52 9.61
N LEU A 136 -14.79 3.86 8.47
CA LEU A 136 -15.84 4.14 7.49
C LEU A 136 -17.22 3.57 7.87
N ILE A 137 -17.29 2.52 8.70
CA ILE A 137 -18.56 1.84 9.03
C ILE A 137 -19.60 2.80 9.65
N PRO A 138 -19.27 3.65 10.65
CA PRO A 138 -20.25 4.60 11.19
C PRO A 138 -20.74 5.58 10.13
N MET A 139 -19.84 6.11 9.31
CA MET A 139 -20.18 7.03 8.22
C MET A 139 -21.12 6.38 7.19
N TRP A 140 -20.87 5.11 6.87
CA TRP A 140 -21.67 4.33 5.95
C TRP A 140 -23.08 4.03 6.50
N ARG A 141 -23.21 3.80 7.81
CA ARG A 141 -24.50 3.56 8.47
C ARG A 141 -25.33 4.84 8.64
N ASP A 142 -24.70 5.91 9.11
CA ASP A 142 -25.42 7.09 9.60
C ASP A 142 -25.70 8.13 8.49
N ARG A 143 -25.00 8.05 7.34
CA ARG A 143 -25.13 9.02 6.25
C ARG A 143 -25.48 8.36 4.92
N PRO A 144 -26.78 8.17 4.62
CA PRO A 144 -27.25 7.54 3.38
C PRO A 144 -26.72 8.21 2.10
N SER A 145 -26.56 9.54 2.12
CA SER A 145 -26.12 10.34 0.96
C SER A 145 -24.70 10.03 0.48
N ILE A 146 -23.79 9.57 1.36
CA ILE A 146 -22.39 9.25 1.02
C ILE A 146 -22.10 7.75 1.10
N ARG A 147 -23.14 6.92 1.22
CA ARG A 147 -23.00 5.48 1.41
C ARG A 147 -22.28 4.81 0.25
N GLY A 148 -22.59 5.21 -0.99
CA GLY A 148 -21.91 4.72 -2.20
C GLY A 148 -20.40 5.00 -2.16
N LEU A 149 -20.02 6.23 -1.82
CA LEU A 149 -18.62 6.64 -1.68
C LEU A 149 -17.88 5.80 -0.64
N CYS A 150 -18.47 5.62 0.55
CA CYS A 150 -17.90 4.79 1.62
C CYS A 150 -17.75 3.33 1.16
N SER A 151 -18.76 2.75 0.50
CA SER A 151 -18.68 1.39 -0.06
C SER A 151 -17.55 1.23 -1.07
N SER A 152 -17.36 2.22 -1.97
CA SER A 152 -16.28 2.18 -2.95
C SER A 152 -14.90 2.22 -2.29
N TYR A 153 -14.71 3.07 -1.28
CA TYR A 153 -13.46 3.10 -0.51
C TYR A 153 -13.20 1.79 0.24
N MET A 154 -14.24 1.20 0.85
CA MET A 154 -14.14 -0.10 1.51
C MET A 154 -13.80 -1.22 0.53
N LEU A 155 -14.38 -1.21 -0.67
CA LEU A 155 -14.08 -2.18 -1.72
C LEU A 155 -12.63 -2.06 -2.21
N ALA A 156 -12.16 -0.84 -2.48
CA ALA A 156 -10.78 -0.59 -2.88
C ALA A 156 -9.78 -1.08 -1.81
N ALA A 157 -10.01 -0.72 -0.54
CA ALA A 157 -9.22 -1.22 0.58
C ALA A 157 -9.29 -2.75 0.71
N GLY A 158 -10.44 -3.35 0.42
CA GLY A 158 -10.65 -4.80 0.38
C GLY A 158 -9.72 -5.49 -0.62
N PHE A 159 -9.51 -4.94 -1.81
CA PHE A 159 -8.51 -5.47 -2.74
C PHE A 159 -7.09 -5.43 -2.18
N GLY A 160 -6.71 -4.35 -1.48
CA GLY A 160 -5.42 -4.27 -0.79
C GLY A 160 -5.25 -5.34 0.29
N LEU A 161 -6.31 -5.64 1.06
CA LEU A 161 -6.29 -6.75 2.03
C LEU A 161 -6.07 -8.10 1.33
N VAL A 162 -6.78 -8.35 0.23
CA VAL A 162 -6.62 -9.60 -0.53
C VAL A 162 -5.22 -9.71 -1.13
N ALA A 163 -4.65 -8.62 -1.65
CA ALA A 163 -3.26 -8.61 -2.14
C ALA A 163 -2.27 -9.01 -1.04
N CYS A 164 -2.44 -8.47 0.18
CA CYS A 164 -1.62 -8.81 1.34
C CYS A 164 -1.74 -10.29 1.73
N VAL A 165 -2.97 -10.82 1.77
CA VAL A 165 -3.22 -12.24 2.09
C VAL A 165 -2.58 -13.14 1.05
N VAL A 166 -2.77 -12.84 -0.25
CA VAL A 166 -2.17 -13.59 -1.34
C VAL A 166 -0.65 -13.56 -1.23
N ARG A 167 -0.04 -12.40 -0.96
CA ARG A 167 1.41 -12.26 -0.82
C ARG A 167 1.96 -13.09 0.34
N ILE A 168 1.30 -13.09 1.50
CA ILE A 168 1.70 -13.96 2.62
C ILE A 168 1.52 -15.43 2.25
N ALA A 169 0.43 -15.79 1.57
CA ALA A 169 0.21 -17.17 1.16
C ALA A 169 1.28 -17.66 0.17
N THR A 170 1.72 -16.81 -0.76
CA THR A 170 2.72 -17.17 -1.76
C THR A 170 4.13 -17.31 -1.20
N THR A 171 4.47 -16.70 -0.05
CA THR A 171 5.74 -16.97 0.65
C THR A 171 5.79 -18.36 1.29
N LEU A 172 4.63 -19.02 1.47
CA LEU A 172 4.53 -20.37 2.04
C LEU A 172 4.54 -21.47 0.98
N LEU A 173 4.57 -21.11 -0.31
CA LEU A 173 4.67 -22.07 -1.40
C LEU A 173 6.08 -22.68 -1.47
N PRO A 174 6.23 -23.88 -2.07
CA PRO A 174 7.54 -24.44 -2.39
C PRO A 174 8.39 -23.45 -3.21
N PRO A 175 9.72 -23.38 -3.00
CA PRO A 175 10.60 -22.44 -3.69
C PRO A 175 10.43 -22.40 -5.21
N GLU A 176 10.28 -23.56 -5.85
CA GLU A 176 10.09 -23.68 -7.29
C GLU A 176 8.79 -23.04 -7.81
N MET A 177 7.79 -22.86 -6.95
CA MET A 177 6.53 -22.21 -7.30
C MET A 177 6.54 -20.71 -7.02
N GLN A 178 7.44 -20.22 -6.15
CA GLN A 178 7.53 -18.80 -5.80
C GLN A 178 8.10 -17.98 -6.97
N ASP A 179 9.08 -18.53 -7.68
CA ASP A 179 9.61 -17.92 -8.91
C ASP A 179 8.74 -18.25 -10.13
N SER A 180 7.43 -18.00 -10.02
CA SER A 180 6.51 -18.18 -11.12
C SER A 180 5.59 -16.98 -11.28
N ALA A 181 5.15 -16.73 -12.50
CA ALA A 181 4.13 -15.71 -12.76
C ALA A 181 2.83 -16.00 -11.98
N ALA A 182 2.53 -17.27 -11.69
CA ALA A 182 1.35 -17.64 -10.92
C ALA A 182 1.43 -17.16 -9.45
N ALA A 183 2.64 -16.99 -8.89
CA ALA A 183 2.83 -16.46 -7.55
C ALA A 183 2.75 -14.93 -7.48
N SER A 184 3.11 -14.20 -8.54
CA SER A 184 3.12 -12.73 -8.51
C SER A 184 1.90 -12.07 -9.16
N LEU A 185 1.35 -12.61 -10.25
CA LEU A 185 0.23 -12.01 -10.97
C LEU A 185 -1.02 -11.76 -10.10
N PRO A 186 -1.43 -12.67 -9.19
CA PRO A 186 -2.58 -12.40 -8.34
C PRO A 186 -2.33 -11.24 -7.37
N VAL A 187 -1.10 -11.11 -6.84
CA VAL A 187 -0.72 -9.99 -5.97
C VAL A 187 -0.83 -8.68 -6.75
N TRP A 188 -0.25 -8.63 -7.95
CA TRP A 188 -0.31 -7.48 -8.85
C TRP A 188 -1.75 -7.09 -9.21
N PHE A 189 -2.58 -8.06 -9.56
CA PHE A 189 -3.98 -7.81 -9.92
C PHE A 189 -4.73 -7.10 -8.79
N PHE A 190 -4.61 -7.59 -7.57
CA PHE A 190 -5.30 -7.01 -6.42
C PHE A 190 -4.67 -5.68 -5.97
N ALA A 191 -3.34 -5.55 -6.01
CA ALA A 191 -2.65 -4.31 -5.68
C ALA A 191 -2.99 -3.18 -6.66
N CYS A 192 -2.97 -3.46 -7.97
CA CYS A 192 -3.38 -2.52 -9.00
C CYS A 192 -4.87 -2.17 -8.91
N SER A 193 -5.74 -3.14 -8.62
CA SER A 193 -7.18 -2.89 -8.42
C SER A 193 -7.45 -1.97 -7.23
N CYS A 194 -6.69 -2.14 -6.14
CA CYS A 194 -6.71 -1.26 -4.97
C CYS A 194 -6.35 0.18 -5.36
N GLY A 195 -5.20 0.37 -6.00
CA GLY A 195 -4.72 1.70 -6.44
C GLY A 195 -5.66 2.37 -7.44
N LEU A 196 -6.12 1.63 -8.45
CA LEU A 196 -7.09 2.11 -9.43
C LEU A 196 -8.40 2.52 -8.76
N GLY A 197 -8.89 1.74 -7.79
CA GLY A 197 -10.08 2.06 -7.02
C GLY A 197 -9.95 3.41 -6.31
N PHE A 198 -8.86 3.62 -5.55
CA PHE A 198 -8.64 4.89 -4.86
C PHE A 198 -8.50 6.07 -5.82
N ALA A 199 -7.79 5.89 -6.94
CA ALA A 199 -7.63 6.90 -7.98
C ALA A 199 -8.97 7.30 -8.62
N ALA A 200 -9.76 6.30 -9.04
CA ALA A 200 -11.08 6.52 -9.65
C ALA A 200 -12.04 7.24 -8.70
N ILE A 201 -12.08 6.84 -7.43
CA ILE A 201 -12.94 7.47 -6.42
C ILE A 201 -12.57 8.94 -6.21
N SER A 202 -11.27 9.24 -6.16
CA SER A 202 -10.80 10.62 -5.94
C SER A 202 -11.02 11.49 -7.19
N ALA A 203 -10.80 10.94 -8.39
CA ALA A 203 -11.12 11.61 -9.64
C ALA A 203 -12.62 11.95 -9.72
N HIS A 204 -13.50 10.99 -9.39
CA HIS A 204 -14.94 11.22 -9.35
C HIS A 204 -15.31 12.32 -8.34
N SER A 205 -14.74 12.27 -7.13
CA SER A 205 -14.98 13.27 -6.08
C SER A 205 -14.54 14.68 -6.52
N TRP A 206 -13.42 14.79 -7.25
CA TRP A 206 -12.91 16.05 -7.78
C TRP A 206 -13.81 16.61 -8.89
N MET A 207 -14.23 15.76 -9.85
CA MET A 207 -15.13 16.17 -10.93
C MET A 207 -16.47 16.67 -10.39
N GLU A 208 -17.04 15.96 -9.42
CA GLU A 208 -18.32 16.35 -8.81
C GLU A 208 -18.23 17.68 -8.07
N LYS A 209 -17.13 17.92 -7.34
CA LYS A 209 -16.86 19.20 -6.69
C LYS A 209 -16.73 20.35 -7.70
N ASN A 210 -16.03 20.14 -8.82
CA ASN A 210 -15.89 21.16 -9.86
C ASN A 210 -17.21 21.50 -10.54
N ARG A 211 -18.04 20.48 -10.80
CA ARG A 211 -19.41 20.66 -11.31
C ARG A 211 -20.26 21.54 -10.39
N LEU A 212 -20.17 21.31 -9.08
CA LEU A 212 -20.95 22.06 -8.08
C LEU A 212 -20.44 23.49 -7.86
N THR A 213 -19.14 23.74 -8.02
CA THR A 213 -18.52 25.05 -7.78
C THR A 213 -18.48 25.95 -9.02
N GLY A 214 -19.02 25.50 -10.16
CA GLY A 214 -19.10 26.29 -11.39
C GLY A 214 -17.73 26.58 -12.03
N ARG A 215 -16.65 25.95 -11.55
CA ARG A 215 -15.33 25.97 -12.21
C ARG A 215 -15.31 24.91 -13.31
N VAL A 216 -16.17 25.09 -14.29
CA VAL A 216 -16.05 24.43 -15.59
C VAL A 216 -15.27 25.42 -16.45
N TYR A 217 -14.07 25.02 -16.89
CA TYR A 217 -13.33 25.78 -17.90
C TYR A 217 -14.17 25.93 -19.16
#